data_AF-A0A968W9V7-F1
#
_entry.id   AF-A0A968W9V7-F1
#
_cell.length_a   1.000
_cell.length_b   1.000
_cell.length_c   1.000
_cell.angle_alpha   90.00
_cell.angle_beta   90.00
_cell.angle_gamma   90.00
#
_symmetry.space_group_name_H-M   'P 1'
#
loop_
_entity.id
_entity.type
_entity.pdbx_description
1 polymer ?
#
loop_
_entity_poly.entity_id
_entity_poly.type
_entity_poly.pdbx_seq_one_letter_code
_entity_poly.pdbx_strand_id
1 'polypeptide(L)'
;MVITRSGLVLGATAVTLSTIAVAGLGIHSQGQALFKESPKEIVDEVWQIIYRQYVDGTFNQVDWQAVRREYLDKSYTDKEQAYKSIREMLKKLDDPYTRFMDPKEFQNMQVDTSGELTGVGITIGLDEETKKLTVIAPLEDTPAFKAGILAKDIITKIDGKSTKGMDTNQAVTLIRGQPGSKVRLTISRNGKETDYLITRAKIEIHPVEASVKQTPAGNVGYIRLKQFSANASKEMREAIVGLEKKNVDGYVLDLRNNPGGLLFSSIEIARMWLKDGTIVSTIDRKGLVEKETANGRSLTEKPLVVLVDQGSASASEILSGALQDNKRAVLVGSKTFGKGLVQSVRPLDDGSGVAVTIAKYQTPNGTDINKSGIKPDVKVDLSDEQRENLWLKERDKLATLQDPQFAKAIEELRKTIAAQGNTRAGNN
;
A
#
# COMPACT_ATOMS: atom_id res chain seq x y z
N MET A 1 -45.93 -3.79 20.26
CA MET A 1 -44.92 -4.79 20.65
C MET A 1 -44.43 -5.49 19.38
N VAL A 2 -43.42 -4.92 18.74
CA VAL A 2 -42.80 -5.46 17.52
C VAL A 2 -41.31 -5.51 17.81
N ILE A 3 -40.77 -6.72 17.86
CA ILE A 3 -39.39 -7.01 18.19
C ILE A 3 -38.56 -6.71 16.94
N THR A 4 -37.84 -5.59 16.96
CA THR A 4 -36.81 -5.26 15.96
C THR A 4 -35.57 -6.12 16.22
N ARG A 5 -35.25 -7.03 15.31
CA ARG A 5 -33.94 -7.69 15.25
C ARG A 5 -32.95 -6.74 14.57
N SER A 6 -32.19 -6.00 15.37
CA SER A 6 -31.02 -5.24 14.92
C SER A 6 -29.87 -6.22 14.66
N GLY A 7 -29.69 -6.61 13.40
CA GLY A 7 -28.49 -7.32 12.94
C GLY A 7 -27.34 -6.33 12.78
N LEU A 8 -26.45 -6.29 13.76
CA LEU A 8 -25.20 -5.53 13.74
C LEU A 8 -24.27 -6.19 12.71
N VAL A 9 -24.11 -5.61 11.52
CA VAL A 9 -23.02 -5.98 10.61
C VAL A 9 -21.81 -5.16 11.03
N LEU A 10 -20.98 -5.76 11.88
CA LEU A 10 -19.65 -5.26 12.20
C LEU A 10 -18.79 -5.35 10.93
N GLY A 11 -18.31 -4.21 10.46
CA GLY A 11 -17.11 -4.14 9.62
C GLY A 11 -15.94 -4.74 10.40
N ALA A 12 -15.80 -6.06 10.33
CA ALA A 12 -14.81 -6.82 11.07
C ALA A 12 -13.46 -6.78 10.35
N THR A 13 -12.66 -5.76 10.63
CA THR A 13 -11.22 -5.96 10.80
C THR A 13 -10.94 -5.93 12.28
N ALA A 14 -11.08 -7.09 12.91
CA ALA A 14 -10.49 -7.34 14.21
C ALA A 14 -8.97 -7.16 14.06
N VAL A 15 -8.43 -6.08 14.64
CA VAL A 15 -7.02 -6.02 14.98
C VAL A 15 -6.86 -6.94 16.18
N THR A 16 -6.63 -8.23 15.92
CA THR A 16 -6.16 -9.13 16.97
C THR A 16 -4.71 -8.78 17.27
N LEU A 17 -4.49 -7.90 18.25
CA LEU A 17 -3.22 -7.79 18.95
C LEU A 17 -3.02 -9.11 19.71
N SER A 18 -2.32 -10.06 19.09
CA SER A 18 -1.87 -11.26 19.80
C SER A 18 -0.73 -10.86 20.75
N THR A 19 -1.09 -10.51 21.98
CA THR A 19 -0.18 -10.52 23.12
C THR A 19 0.24 -11.96 23.37
N ILE A 20 1.48 -12.33 23.02
CA ILE A 20 2.07 -13.60 23.45
C ILE A 20 2.36 -13.47 24.94
N ALA A 21 1.44 -13.94 25.77
CA ALA A 21 1.69 -14.19 27.18
C ALA A 21 2.43 -15.54 27.29
N VAL A 22 3.74 -15.50 27.51
CA VAL A 22 4.52 -16.67 27.93
C VAL A 22 4.29 -16.86 29.42
N ALA A 23 3.51 -17.86 29.81
CA ALA A 23 3.45 -18.32 31.20
C ALA A 23 3.10 -19.82 31.28
N GLY A 24 3.96 -20.57 31.96
CA GLY A 24 3.55 -21.72 32.77
C GLY A 24 3.82 -23.11 32.17
N LEU A 25 4.92 -23.71 32.60
CA LEU A 25 5.20 -25.14 32.52
C LEU A 25 4.07 -25.96 33.18
N GLY A 26 3.50 -26.91 32.43
CA GLY A 26 2.61 -27.94 32.94
C GLY A 26 2.84 -29.23 32.17
N ILE A 27 3.46 -30.21 32.83
CA ILE A 27 3.71 -31.55 32.31
C ILE A 27 2.36 -32.28 32.16
N HIS A 28 1.98 -32.62 30.93
CA HIS A 28 1.09 -33.73 30.64
C HIS A 28 1.67 -34.47 29.43
N SER A 29 2.23 -35.65 29.69
CA SER A 29 2.65 -36.58 28.67
C SER A 29 1.50 -37.49 28.26
N GLN A 30 1.55 -37.89 26.98
CA GLN A 30 0.76 -38.91 26.27
C GLN A 30 -0.34 -38.38 25.35
N GLY A 31 -0.02 -38.43 24.05
CA GLY A 31 -1.02 -38.47 22.97
C GLY A 31 -1.05 -37.29 22.00
N GLN A 32 0.02 -36.52 21.81
CA GLN A 32 0.12 -35.65 20.62
C GLN A 32 0.61 -36.48 19.44
N ALA A 33 -0.34 -37.08 18.72
CA ALA A 33 -0.14 -37.23 17.29
C ALA A 33 0.09 -35.81 16.76
N LEU A 34 1.33 -35.51 16.36
CA LEU A 34 1.62 -34.37 15.50
C LEU A 34 0.81 -34.63 14.23
N PHE A 35 -0.39 -34.06 14.14
CA PHE A 35 -1.11 -33.98 12.88
C PHE A 35 -0.17 -33.24 11.94
N LYS A 36 0.51 -33.98 11.06
CA LYS A 36 1.16 -33.38 9.90
C LYS A 36 0.01 -32.75 9.13
N GLU A 37 -0.09 -31.43 9.17
CA GLU A 37 -0.98 -30.66 8.29
C GLU A 37 -0.82 -31.24 6.88
N SER A 38 -1.88 -31.82 6.35
CA SER A 38 -1.84 -32.36 5.01
C SER A 38 -1.70 -31.18 4.06
N PRO A 39 -0.80 -31.19 3.07
CA PRO A 39 -0.79 -30.14 2.06
C PRO A 39 -2.13 -30.01 1.30
N LYS A 40 -3.05 -30.97 1.43
CA LYS A 40 -4.43 -30.85 0.93
C LYS A 40 -5.30 -29.89 1.74
N GLU A 41 -5.03 -29.70 3.03
CA GLU A 41 -5.83 -28.84 3.91
C GLU A 41 -5.75 -27.39 3.45
N ILE A 42 -4.55 -26.88 3.15
CA ILE A 42 -4.35 -25.53 2.63
C ILE A 42 -5.00 -25.33 1.26
N VAL A 43 -5.01 -26.36 0.41
CA VAL A 43 -5.72 -26.33 -0.89
C VAL A 43 -7.22 -26.20 -0.67
N ASP A 44 -7.79 -26.98 0.28
CA ASP A 44 -9.21 -26.91 0.61
C ASP A 44 -9.59 -25.58 1.24
N GLU A 45 -8.78 -25.07 2.17
CA GLU A 45 -9.00 -23.80 2.86
C GLU A 45 -9.10 -22.65 1.85
N VAL A 46 -8.11 -22.55 0.94
CA VAL A 46 -8.13 -21.53 -0.11
C VAL A 46 -9.36 -21.69 -1.00
N TRP A 47 -9.70 -22.92 -1.41
CA TRP A 47 -10.91 -23.17 -2.19
C TRP A 47 -12.18 -22.67 -1.47
N GLN A 48 -12.32 -22.95 -0.17
CA GLN A 48 -13.47 -22.54 0.63
C GLN A 48 -13.57 -21.03 0.75
N ILE A 49 -12.44 -20.32 0.91
CA ILE A 49 -12.40 -18.86 0.94
C ILE A 49 -12.93 -18.28 -0.38
N ILE A 50 -12.44 -18.78 -1.53
CA ILE A 50 -12.91 -18.34 -2.84
C ILE A 50 -14.41 -18.62 -3.01
N TYR A 51 -14.83 -19.85 -2.73
CA TYR A 51 -16.23 -20.27 -2.88
C TYR A 51 -17.18 -19.34 -2.13
N ARG A 52 -16.82 -18.98 -0.89
CA ARG A 52 -17.65 -18.14 -0.01
C ARG A 52 -17.60 -16.65 -0.36
N GLN A 53 -16.45 -16.11 -0.75
CA GLN A 53 -16.21 -14.67 -0.74
C GLN A 53 -15.98 -14.02 -2.11
N TYR A 54 -15.54 -14.76 -3.12
CA TYR A 54 -15.14 -14.21 -4.43
C TYR A 54 -16.22 -13.33 -5.12
N VAL A 55 -15.89 -12.22 -5.76
CA VAL A 55 -16.91 -11.26 -6.21
C VAL A 55 -17.86 -11.81 -7.30
N ASP A 56 -17.37 -12.73 -8.13
CA ASP A 56 -18.17 -13.35 -9.19
C ASP A 56 -18.68 -14.74 -8.74
N GLY A 57 -20.00 -14.84 -8.51
CA GLY A 57 -20.64 -16.09 -8.10
C GLY A 57 -20.65 -17.17 -9.18
N THR A 58 -20.32 -16.84 -10.43
CA THR A 58 -20.17 -17.81 -11.53
C THR A 58 -18.75 -18.35 -11.66
N PHE A 59 -17.79 -17.78 -10.90
CA PHE A 59 -16.38 -18.18 -10.91
C PHE A 59 -15.78 -18.20 -12.32
N ASN A 60 -16.03 -17.15 -13.12
CA ASN A 60 -15.63 -17.10 -14.52
C ASN A 60 -16.19 -18.28 -15.35
N GLN A 61 -17.45 -18.65 -15.09
CA GLN A 61 -18.15 -19.77 -15.72
C GLN A 61 -17.51 -21.16 -15.45
N VAL A 62 -16.67 -21.26 -14.41
CA VAL A 62 -16.03 -22.52 -14.02
C VAL A 62 -16.89 -23.22 -12.96
N ASP A 63 -17.12 -24.53 -13.11
CA ASP A 63 -17.69 -25.36 -12.04
C ASP A 63 -16.71 -25.47 -10.87
N TRP A 64 -16.82 -24.53 -9.93
CA TRP A 64 -15.92 -24.44 -8.80
C TRP A 64 -15.99 -25.68 -7.90
N GLN A 65 -17.12 -26.39 -7.84
CA GLN A 65 -17.22 -27.64 -7.06
C GLN A 65 -16.45 -28.79 -7.74
N ALA A 66 -16.47 -28.86 -9.07
CA ALA A 66 -15.63 -29.79 -9.83
C ALA A 66 -14.14 -29.48 -9.65
N VAL A 67 -13.76 -28.19 -9.67
CA VAL A 67 -12.39 -27.76 -9.38
C VAL A 67 -11.94 -28.23 -7.99
N ARG A 68 -12.81 -28.17 -6.97
CA ARG A 68 -12.46 -28.71 -5.65
C ARG A 68 -12.03 -30.17 -5.72
N ARG A 69 -12.85 -31.01 -6.37
CA ARG A 69 -12.59 -32.45 -6.50
C ARG A 69 -11.28 -32.69 -7.26
N GLU A 70 -11.11 -32.03 -8.41
CA GLU A 70 -9.90 -32.10 -9.23
C GLU A 70 -8.62 -31.86 -8.43
N TYR A 71 -8.58 -30.81 -7.61
CA TYR A 71 -7.38 -30.45 -6.85
C TYR A 71 -7.22 -31.27 -5.55
N LEU A 72 -8.30 -31.70 -4.91
CA LEU A 72 -8.21 -32.58 -3.73
C LEU A 72 -7.84 -34.03 -4.09
N ASP A 73 -8.11 -34.49 -5.31
CA ASP A 73 -7.71 -35.81 -5.80
C ASP A 73 -6.22 -35.90 -6.13
N LYS A 74 -5.53 -34.76 -6.33
CA LYS A 74 -4.07 -34.73 -6.55
C LYS A 74 -3.31 -35.23 -5.30
N SER A 75 -2.12 -35.77 -5.53
CA SER A 75 -1.17 -36.11 -4.47
C SER A 75 -0.15 -35.00 -4.30
N TYR A 76 0.11 -34.61 -3.05
CA TYR A 76 1.08 -33.57 -2.71
C TYR A 76 2.14 -34.17 -1.78
N THR A 77 3.40 -34.17 -2.22
CA THR A 77 4.50 -34.67 -1.37
C THR A 77 5.03 -33.62 -0.40
N ASP A 78 4.77 -32.34 -0.67
CA ASP A 78 5.22 -31.19 0.10
C ASP A 78 4.30 -29.96 -0.08
N LYS A 79 4.52 -28.92 0.72
CA LYS A 79 3.75 -27.66 0.67
C LYS A 79 3.98 -26.89 -0.63
N GLU A 80 5.16 -26.97 -1.24
CA GLU A 80 5.46 -26.24 -2.49
C GLU A 80 4.64 -26.76 -3.67
N GLN A 81 4.38 -28.07 -3.73
CA GLN A 81 3.46 -28.65 -4.71
C GLN A 81 2.02 -28.21 -4.48
N ALA A 82 1.59 -28.11 -3.23
CA ALA A 82 0.27 -27.57 -2.89
C ALA A 82 0.17 -26.09 -3.30
N TYR A 83 1.17 -25.26 -3.02
CA TYR A 83 1.20 -23.85 -3.42
C TYR A 83 1.13 -23.68 -4.94
N LYS A 84 1.88 -24.47 -5.71
CA LYS A 84 1.80 -24.48 -7.17
C LYS A 84 0.38 -24.80 -7.64
N SER A 85 -0.23 -25.84 -7.07
CA SER A 85 -1.60 -26.23 -7.37
C SER A 85 -2.63 -25.16 -6.99
N ILE A 86 -2.47 -24.49 -5.84
CA ILE A 86 -3.33 -23.36 -5.47
C ILE A 86 -3.23 -22.25 -6.51
N ARG A 87 -2.01 -21.88 -6.92
CA ARG A 87 -1.81 -20.85 -7.96
C ARG A 87 -2.45 -21.26 -9.30
N GLU A 88 -2.36 -22.52 -9.70
CA GLU A 88 -3.07 -23.05 -10.87
C GLU A 88 -4.59 -22.99 -10.72
N MET A 89 -5.11 -23.37 -9.55
CA MET A 89 -6.54 -23.32 -9.24
C MET A 89 -7.08 -21.89 -9.36
N LEU A 90 -6.39 -20.92 -8.78
CA LEU A 90 -6.82 -19.51 -8.79
C LEU A 90 -6.75 -18.88 -10.19
N LYS A 91 -5.83 -19.33 -11.05
CA LYS A 91 -5.78 -18.87 -12.46
C LYS A 91 -7.06 -19.15 -13.24
N LYS A 92 -7.85 -20.17 -12.85
CA LYS A 92 -9.13 -20.48 -13.51
C LYS A 92 -10.17 -19.36 -13.38
N LEU A 93 -10.01 -18.47 -12.38
CA LEU A 93 -10.90 -17.32 -12.15
C LEU A 93 -10.66 -16.16 -13.13
N ASP A 94 -9.53 -16.15 -13.86
CA ASP A 94 -9.10 -15.02 -14.71
C ASP A 94 -9.13 -13.64 -14.00
N ASP A 95 -8.85 -13.65 -12.69
CA ASP A 95 -8.72 -12.45 -11.88
C ASP A 95 -7.28 -12.34 -11.35
N PRO A 96 -6.45 -11.42 -11.88
CA PRO A 96 -5.06 -11.28 -11.46
C PRO A 96 -4.91 -10.75 -10.02
N TYR A 97 -5.99 -10.26 -9.39
CA TYR A 97 -5.97 -9.75 -8.02
C TYR A 97 -6.36 -10.81 -6.98
N THR A 98 -7.00 -11.90 -7.41
CA THR A 98 -7.24 -13.07 -6.56
C THR A 98 -6.03 -13.99 -6.64
N ARG A 99 -5.21 -13.98 -5.58
CA ARG A 99 -3.91 -14.66 -5.60
C ARG A 99 -3.55 -15.26 -4.25
N PHE A 100 -2.84 -16.37 -4.33
CA PHE A 100 -2.14 -16.97 -3.20
C PHE A 100 -0.79 -16.29 -3.01
N MET A 101 -0.41 -16.12 -1.75
CA MET A 101 0.87 -15.61 -1.30
C MET A 101 1.46 -16.64 -0.35
N ASP A 102 2.63 -17.17 -0.68
CA ASP A 102 3.36 -18.02 0.27
C ASP A 102 3.73 -17.23 1.54
N PRO A 103 4.20 -17.88 2.63
CA PRO A 103 4.48 -17.19 3.89
C PRO A 103 5.41 -15.97 3.75
N LYS A 104 6.38 -16.03 2.82
CA LYS A 104 7.32 -14.94 2.57
C LYS A 104 6.65 -13.80 1.81
N GLU A 105 5.90 -14.11 0.76
CA GLU A 105 5.12 -13.12 0.01
C GLU A 105 4.09 -12.41 0.90
N PHE A 106 3.41 -13.18 1.77
CA PHE A 106 2.41 -12.65 2.69
C PHE A 106 3.03 -11.75 3.76
N GLN A 107 4.17 -12.16 4.33
CA GLN A 107 4.93 -11.33 5.27
C GLN A 107 5.39 -10.00 4.64
N ASN A 108 5.87 -10.03 3.39
CA ASN A 108 6.28 -8.80 2.70
C ASN A 108 5.09 -7.86 2.48
N MET A 109 3.94 -8.39 2.08
CA MET A 109 2.71 -7.59 1.94
C MET A 109 2.27 -6.95 3.28
N GLN A 110 2.40 -7.68 4.39
CA GLN A 110 2.11 -7.12 5.73
C GLN A 110 3.06 -5.97 6.09
N VAL A 111 4.35 -6.08 5.75
CA VAL A 111 5.35 -5.02 5.98
C VAL A 111 5.04 -3.78 5.15
N ASP A 112 4.67 -3.94 3.88
CA ASP A 112 4.34 -2.81 3.00
C ASP A 112 3.09 -2.04 3.48
N THR A 113 2.15 -2.74 4.12
CA THR A 113 0.88 -2.15 4.57
C THR A 113 0.91 -1.62 5.99
N SER A 114 1.71 -2.20 6.89
CA SER A 114 1.90 -1.70 8.25
C SER A 114 2.54 -0.31 8.29
N GLY A 115 3.30 0.07 7.24
CA GLY A 115 4.13 1.27 7.29
C GLY A 115 5.30 1.16 8.26
N GLU A 116 5.57 -0.06 8.77
CA GLU A 116 6.67 -0.37 9.67
C GLU A 116 7.46 -1.56 9.13
N LEU A 117 8.77 -1.40 9.02
CA LEU A 117 9.69 -2.47 8.69
C LEU A 117 10.53 -2.80 9.92
N THR A 118 10.62 -4.07 10.30
CA THR A 118 11.59 -4.46 11.33
C THR A 118 12.91 -4.86 10.70
N GLY A 119 14.00 -4.23 11.10
CA GLY A 119 15.32 -4.50 10.57
C GLY A 119 16.34 -3.50 11.08
N VAL A 120 17.34 -3.19 10.25
CA VAL A 120 18.41 -2.25 10.61
C VAL A 120 18.35 -0.93 9.83
N GLY A 121 17.52 -0.83 8.78
CA GLY A 121 17.29 0.41 8.04
C GLY A 121 18.31 0.61 6.93
N ILE A 122 18.48 -0.38 6.06
CA ILE A 122 19.33 -0.30 4.87
C ILE A 122 18.56 -0.72 3.63
N THR A 123 18.85 -0.05 2.52
CA THR A 123 18.48 -0.50 1.18
C THR A 123 19.68 -1.24 0.60
N ILE A 124 19.46 -2.46 0.12
CA ILE A 124 20.51 -3.32 -0.44
C ILE A 124 20.17 -3.73 -1.86
N GLY A 125 21.19 -3.95 -2.67
CA GLY A 125 21.09 -4.46 -4.03
C GLY A 125 22.23 -5.44 -4.31
N LEU A 126 22.13 -6.15 -5.44
CA LEU A 126 23.28 -6.84 -6.01
C LEU A 126 23.95 -5.89 -6.99
N ASP A 127 25.25 -5.68 -6.82
CA ASP A 127 26.06 -4.99 -7.80
C ASP A 127 26.05 -5.74 -9.13
N GLU A 128 25.77 -5.04 -10.23
CA GLU A 128 25.49 -5.69 -11.52
C GLU A 128 26.71 -6.41 -12.10
N GLU A 129 27.91 -5.88 -11.88
CA GLU A 129 29.16 -6.43 -12.40
C GLU A 129 29.72 -7.53 -11.49
N THR A 130 29.81 -7.24 -10.19
CA THR A 130 30.49 -8.13 -9.23
C THR A 130 29.56 -9.16 -8.59
N LYS A 131 28.23 -8.99 -8.75
CA LYS A 131 27.18 -9.79 -8.11
C LYS A 131 27.33 -9.86 -6.58
N LYS A 132 28.00 -8.89 -5.98
CA LYS A 132 28.16 -8.77 -4.52
C LYS A 132 26.97 -8.06 -3.93
N LEU A 133 26.61 -8.44 -2.70
CA LEU A 133 25.56 -7.79 -1.95
C LEU A 133 26.07 -6.43 -1.42
N THR A 134 25.45 -5.35 -1.87
CA THR A 134 25.93 -3.99 -1.66
C THR A 134 24.85 -3.13 -1.03
N VAL A 135 25.23 -2.28 -0.07
CA VAL A 135 24.37 -1.24 0.49
C VAL A 135 24.18 -0.15 -0.56
N ILE A 136 22.95 0.05 -1.01
CA ILE A 136 22.59 1.18 -1.87
C ILE A 136 22.63 2.45 -1.03
N ALA A 137 21.89 2.47 0.08
CA ALA A 137 21.91 3.57 1.05
C ALA A 137 21.39 3.10 2.42
N PRO A 138 21.97 3.57 3.53
CA PRO A 138 21.31 3.53 4.83
C PRO A 138 20.13 4.52 4.85
N LEU A 139 19.08 4.17 5.59
CA LEU A 139 17.99 5.10 5.88
C LEU A 139 18.41 6.01 7.04
N GLU A 140 18.26 7.32 6.89
CA GLU A 140 18.64 8.29 7.93
C GLU A 140 17.95 7.98 9.27
N ASP A 141 18.64 8.30 10.38
CA ASP A 141 18.20 8.07 11.76
C ASP A 141 17.87 6.61 12.17
N THR A 142 18.09 5.64 11.29
CA THR A 142 17.91 4.21 11.60
C THR A 142 19.14 3.57 12.27
N PRO A 143 19.03 2.36 12.86
CA PRO A 143 20.15 1.70 13.53
C PRO A 143 21.42 1.54 12.67
N ALA A 144 21.28 1.21 11.38
CA ALA A 144 22.42 1.04 10.49
C ALA A 144 23.10 2.37 10.15
N PHE A 145 22.32 3.42 9.96
CA PHE A 145 22.87 4.77 9.79
C PHE A 145 23.66 5.20 11.03
N LYS A 146 23.08 5.03 12.22
CA LYS A 146 23.74 5.32 13.51
C LYS A 146 24.98 4.45 13.76
N ALA A 147 25.01 3.23 13.21
CA ALA A 147 26.16 2.34 13.28
C ALA A 147 27.29 2.71 12.29
N GLY A 148 27.10 3.70 11.41
CA GLY A 148 28.11 4.14 10.46
C GLY A 148 28.21 3.30 9.18
N ILE A 149 27.16 2.55 8.84
CA ILE A 149 27.02 1.90 7.53
C ILE A 149 26.85 3.00 6.48
N LEU A 150 27.56 2.87 5.35
CA LEU A 150 27.57 3.86 4.26
C LEU A 150 27.07 3.24 2.95
N ALA A 151 26.67 4.12 2.02
CA ALA A 151 26.42 3.71 0.65
C ALA A 151 27.67 3.06 0.03
N LYS A 152 27.45 2.05 -0.83
CA LYS A 152 28.46 1.21 -1.49
C LYS A 152 29.24 0.25 -0.59
N ASP A 153 28.90 0.17 0.70
CA ASP A 153 29.43 -0.89 1.56
C ASP A 153 29.05 -2.27 1.04
N ILE A 154 30.00 -3.21 1.01
CA ILE A 154 29.75 -4.59 0.60
C ILE A 154 29.48 -5.43 1.84
N ILE A 155 28.31 -6.05 1.93
CA ILE A 155 27.97 -6.97 3.02
C ILE A 155 28.53 -8.34 2.65
N THR A 156 29.58 -8.81 3.32
CA THR A 156 30.23 -10.10 3.03
C THR A 156 29.70 -11.25 3.88
N LYS A 157 29.21 -10.95 5.10
CA LYS A 157 28.55 -11.92 5.98
C LYS A 157 27.40 -11.29 6.76
N ILE A 158 26.40 -12.12 7.08
CA ILE A 158 25.28 -11.79 7.98
C ILE A 158 25.24 -12.88 9.05
N ASP A 159 25.45 -12.51 10.32
CA ASP A 159 25.60 -13.43 11.46
C ASP A 159 26.61 -14.57 11.17
N GLY A 160 27.73 -14.20 10.53
CA GLY A 160 28.80 -15.13 10.15
C GLY A 160 28.53 -15.94 8.88
N LYS A 161 27.30 -15.97 8.37
CA LYS A 161 26.96 -16.65 7.11
C LYS A 161 27.38 -15.80 5.92
N SER A 162 28.15 -16.38 4.99
CA SER A 162 28.57 -15.68 3.77
C SER A 162 27.38 -15.27 2.91
N THR A 163 27.46 -14.07 2.33
CA THR A 163 26.49 -13.54 1.35
C THR A 163 26.84 -13.91 -0.09
N LYS A 164 27.91 -14.66 -0.35
CA LYS A 164 28.31 -15.06 -1.69
C LYS A 164 27.22 -15.96 -2.31
N GLY A 165 26.70 -15.56 -3.47
CA GLY A 165 25.63 -16.27 -4.18
C GLY A 165 24.25 -16.11 -3.54
N MET A 166 24.13 -15.26 -2.51
CA MET A 166 22.86 -14.95 -1.87
C MET A 166 22.11 -13.90 -2.70
N ASP A 167 20.81 -14.10 -2.92
CA ASP A 167 19.96 -13.06 -3.49
C ASP A 167 19.58 -12.02 -2.42
N THR A 168 19.06 -10.87 -2.86
CA THR A 168 18.65 -9.79 -1.95
C THR A 168 17.59 -10.23 -0.95
N ASN A 169 16.66 -11.11 -1.34
CA ASN A 169 15.57 -11.54 -0.46
C ASN A 169 16.05 -12.47 0.65
N GLN A 170 16.97 -13.37 0.33
CA GLN A 170 17.64 -14.23 1.31
C GLN A 170 18.41 -13.37 2.32
N ALA A 171 19.12 -12.33 1.85
CA ALA A 171 19.81 -11.40 2.72
C ALA A 171 18.84 -10.62 3.62
N VAL A 172 17.75 -10.07 3.05
CA VAL A 172 16.70 -9.39 3.82
C VAL A 172 16.15 -10.29 4.93
N THR A 173 15.91 -11.58 4.64
CA THR A 173 15.38 -12.53 5.63
C THR A 173 16.32 -12.70 6.83
N LEU A 174 17.64 -12.66 6.62
CA LEU A 174 18.64 -12.75 7.70
C LEU A 174 18.84 -11.43 8.45
N ILE A 175 18.75 -10.30 7.74
CA ILE A 175 18.93 -8.96 8.29
C ILE A 175 17.73 -8.57 9.16
N ARG A 176 16.52 -8.95 8.75
CA ARG A 176 15.29 -8.79 9.54
C ARG A 176 15.28 -9.77 10.73
N GLY A 177 14.41 -9.52 11.70
CA GLY A 177 14.32 -10.29 12.93
C GLY A 177 13.56 -9.51 13.99
N GLN A 178 13.42 -10.05 15.20
CA GLN A 178 12.65 -9.41 16.26
C GLN A 178 13.25 -8.05 16.66
N PRO A 179 12.44 -6.99 16.91
CA PRO A 179 12.94 -5.73 17.45
C PRO A 179 13.73 -5.96 18.75
N GLY A 180 14.82 -5.22 18.94
CA GLY A 180 15.72 -5.37 20.09
C GLY A 180 16.73 -6.51 19.97
N SER A 181 16.53 -7.49 19.08
CA SER A 181 17.57 -8.48 18.76
C SER A 181 18.72 -7.84 17.98
N LYS A 182 19.89 -8.48 17.97
CA LYS A 182 21.07 -7.98 17.25
C LYS A 182 21.35 -8.81 16.00
N VAL A 183 21.89 -8.15 14.98
CA VAL A 183 22.47 -8.78 13.78
C VAL A 183 23.89 -8.29 13.60
N ARG A 184 24.80 -9.19 13.26
CA ARG A 184 26.18 -8.86 12.89
C ARG A 184 26.29 -8.78 11.38
N LEU A 185 26.58 -7.60 10.86
CA LEU A 185 26.92 -7.40 9.45
C LEU A 185 28.44 -7.28 9.34
N THR A 186 29.08 -8.19 8.61
CA THR A 186 30.49 -8.03 8.23
C THR A 186 30.51 -7.23 6.93
N ILE A 187 31.10 -6.05 6.98
CA ILE A 187 31.16 -5.09 5.88
C ILE A 187 32.57 -5.01 5.35
N SER A 188 32.74 -5.11 4.03
CA SER A 188 33.98 -4.79 3.33
C SER A 188 33.89 -3.39 2.75
N ARG A 189 34.74 -2.49 3.25
CA ARG A 189 34.89 -1.11 2.75
C ARG A 189 36.35 -0.90 2.36
N ASN A 190 36.61 -0.55 1.11
CA ASN A 190 37.98 -0.38 0.57
C ASN A 190 38.89 -1.60 0.82
N GLY A 191 38.33 -2.81 0.75
CA GLY A 191 39.07 -4.07 0.96
C GLY A 191 39.30 -4.46 2.42
N LYS A 192 38.94 -3.61 3.39
CA LYS A 192 39.01 -3.94 4.83
C LYS A 192 37.66 -4.45 5.33
N GLU A 193 37.64 -5.62 5.97
CA GLU A 193 36.45 -6.14 6.62
C GLU A 193 36.31 -5.59 8.06
N THR A 194 35.10 -5.25 8.46
CA THR A 194 34.76 -4.81 9.81
C THR A 194 33.36 -5.30 10.19
N ASP A 195 33.22 -5.80 11.42
CA ASP A 195 31.95 -6.25 11.95
C ASP A 195 31.16 -5.10 12.59
N TYR A 196 29.90 -4.98 12.21
CA TYR A 196 28.94 -4.05 12.79
C TYR A 196 27.86 -4.87 13.49
N LEU A 197 27.81 -4.76 14.82
CA LEU A 197 26.75 -5.37 15.62
C LEU A 197 25.62 -4.36 15.79
N ILE A 198 24.52 -4.55 15.05
CA ILE A 198 23.44 -3.59 14.94
C ILE A 198 22.20 -4.14 15.62
N THR A 199 21.57 -3.35 16.47
CA THR A 199 20.28 -3.70 17.10
C THR A 199 19.15 -3.46 16.10
N ARG A 200 18.35 -4.49 15.84
CA ARG A 200 17.16 -4.39 14.99
C ARG A 200 16.13 -3.49 15.67
N ALA A 201 15.52 -2.60 14.91
CA ALA A 201 14.46 -1.73 15.37
C ALA A 201 13.27 -1.80 14.41
N LYS A 202 12.13 -1.29 14.88
CA LYS A 202 11.05 -0.88 13.98
C LYS A 202 11.49 0.40 13.28
N ILE A 203 11.38 0.41 11.95
CA ILE A 203 11.71 1.52 11.07
C ILE A 203 10.40 1.98 10.47
N GLU A 204 10.02 3.21 10.77
CA GLU A 204 8.84 3.83 10.19
C GLU A 204 9.11 4.16 8.72
N ILE A 205 8.21 3.72 7.85
CA ILE A 205 8.18 4.16 6.46
C ILE A 205 7.24 5.34 6.43
N HIS A 206 7.76 6.51 6.04
CA HIS A 206 6.99 7.74 5.94
C HIS A 206 6.35 7.88 4.54
N PRO A 207 5.05 7.55 4.39
CA PRO A 207 4.35 7.66 3.10
C PRO A 207 4.12 9.09 2.64
N VAL A 208 4.21 10.10 3.52
CA VAL A 208 3.87 11.49 3.20
C VAL A 208 5.12 12.39 3.21
N GLU A 209 5.34 13.09 2.09
CA GLU A 209 6.30 14.19 2.01
C GLU A 209 5.53 15.50 1.85
N ALA A 210 5.88 16.53 2.62
CA ALA A 210 5.20 17.82 2.57
C ALA A 210 6.18 19.00 2.56
N SER A 211 5.90 19.99 1.73
CA SER A 211 6.72 21.21 1.64
C SER A 211 5.88 22.41 1.17
N VAL A 212 6.39 23.62 1.42
CA VAL A 212 5.84 24.84 0.82
C VAL A 212 6.59 25.11 -0.47
N LYS A 213 5.86 25.36 -1.55
CA LYS A 213 6.40 25.77 -2.85
C LYS A 213 5.99 27.21 -3.10
N GLN A 214 6.96 28.08 -3.36
CA GLN A 214 6.68 29.43 -3.86
C GLN A 214 6.38 29.33 -5.36
N THR A 215 5.19 29.79 -5.75
CA THR A 215 4.71 29.64 -7.13
C THR A 215 4.00 30.91 -7.58
N PRO A 216 3.71 31.06 -8.90
CA PRO A 216 2.83 32.12 -9.39
C PRO A 216 1.40 32.12 -8.81
N ALA A 217 0.98 31.05 -8.13
CA ALA A 217 -0.29 30.96 -7.41
C ALA A 217 -0.18 31.35 -5.92
N GLY A 218 1.00 31.80 -5.46
CA GLY A 218 1.29 32.07 -4.05
C GLY A 218 2.07 30.95 -3.38
N ASN A 219 1.98 30.88 -2.05
CA ASN A 219 2.58 29.83 -1.24
C ASN A 219 1.71 28.58 -1.32
N VAL A 220 2.16 27.56 -2.04
CA VAL A 220 1.38 26.32 -2.24
C VAL A 220 1.89 25.22 -1.32
N GLY A 221 0.97 24.59 -0.60
CA GLY A 221 1.24 23.37 0.14
C GLY A 221 1.31 22.18 -0.81
N TYR A 222 2.52 21.70 -1.08
CA TYR A 222 2.72 20.47 -1.85
C TYR A 222 2.79 19.29 -0.89
N ILE A 223 1.91 18.30 -1.11
CA ILE A 223 1.89 17.05 -0.36
C ILE A 223 1.98 15.90 -1.34
N ARG A 224 3.01 15.06 -1.22
CA ARG A 224 3.15 13.82 -1.97
C ARG A 224 2.80 12.65 -1.07
N LEU A 225 1.81 11.86 -1.47
CA LEU A 225 1.44 10.62 -0.79
C LEU A 225 1.89 9.44 -1.65
N LYS A 226 2.90 8.70 -1.19
CA LYS A 226 3.50 7.59 -1.95
C LYS A 226 2.69 6.30 -1.86
N GLN A 227 2.02 6.07 -0.73
CA GLN A 227 1.26 4.84 -0.48
C GLN A 227 0.28 5.05 0.69
N PHE A 228 -0.84 4.33 0.68
CA PHE A 228 -1.81 4.30 1.78
C PHE A 228 -1.43 3.24 2.81
N SER A 229 -0.38 3.47 3.60
CA SER A 229 -0.02 2.62 4.75
C SER A 229 -0.83 2.97 6.01
N ALA A 230 -0.59 2.26 7.12
CA ALA A 230 -1.22 2.56 8.40
C ALA A 230 -0.85 3.96 8.94
N ASN A 231 0.36 4.46 8.62
CA ASN A 231 0.83 5.79 9.04
C ASN A 231 0.31 6.93 8.17
N ALA A 232 -0.18 6.64 6.96
CA ALA A 232 -0.53 7.66 5.96
C ALA A 232 -1.56 8.69 6.47
N SER A 233 -2.61 8.24 7.15
CA SER A 233 -3.64 9.15 7.66
C SER A 233 -3.11 10.11 8.73
N LYS A 234 -2.24 9.62 9.61
CA LYS A 234 -1.62 10.44 10.67
C LYS A 234 -0.70 11.48 10.05
N GLU A 235 0.23 11.07 9.19
CA GLU A 235 1.19 11.97 8.56
C GLU A 235 0.52 12.98 7.61
N MET A 236 -0.55 12.58 6.92
CA MET A 236 -1.34 13.50 6.08
C MET A 236 -1.96 14.61 6.92
N ARG A 237 -2.55 14.27 8.07
CA ARG A 237 -3.10 15.26 9.01
C ARG A 237 -2.01 16.21 9.50
N GLU A 238 -0.86 15.69 9.90
CA GLU A 238 0.28 16.49 10.35
C GLU A 238 0.79 17.43 9.25
N ALA A 239 0.89 16.94 8.01
CA ALA A 239 1.25 17.73 6.84
C ALA A 239 0.26 18.87 6.59
N ILE A 240 -1.04 18.59 6.55
CA ILE A 240 -2.08 19.60 6.31
C ILE A 240 -2.04 20.67 7.42
N VAL A 241 -2.05 20.25 8.70
CA VAL A 241 -2.00 21.16 9.84
C VAL A 241 -0.71 21.99 9.85
N GLY A 242 0.43 21.39 9.54
CA GLY A 242 1.72 22.07 9.44
C GLY A 242 1.77 23.11 8.33
N LEU A 243 1.14 22.82 7.18
CA LEU A 243 1.04 23.74 6.04
C LEU A 243 0.03 24.86 6.29
N GLU A 244 -1.08 24.59 6.99
CA GLU A 244 -2.03 25.62 7.41
C GLU A 244 -1.35 26.65 8.33
N LYS A 245 -0.51 26.22 9.27
CA LYS A 245 0.29 27.14 10.12
C LYS A 245 1.27 28.01 9.33
N LYS A 246 1.66 27.58 8.13
CA LYS A 246 2.52 28.34 7.22
C LYS A 246 1.73 29.25 6.27
N ASN A 247 0.41 29.36 6.46
CA ASN A 247 -0.49 30.21 5.67
C ASN A 247 -0.37 29.97 4.16
N VAL A 248 -0.35 28.71 3.73
CA VAL A 248 -0.41 28.38 2.30
C VAL A 248 -1.74 28.85 1.69
N ASP A 249 -1.72 29.26 0.43
CA ASP A 249 -2.89 29.78 -0.31
C ASP A 249 -3.75 28.66 -0.93
N GLY A 250 -3.16 27.47 -1.11
CA GLY A 250 -3.82 26.30 -1.68
C GLY A 250 -2.90 25.08 -1.66
N TYR A 251 -3.41 23.96 -2.18
CA TYR A 251 -2.75 22.66 -2.10
C TYR A 251 -2.59 21.99 -3.46
N VAL A 252 -1.47 21.29 -3.62
CA VAL A 252 -1.29 20.26 -4.65
C VAL A 252 -1.06 18.93 -3.92
N LEU A 253 -1.99 17.99 -4.09
CA LEU A 253 -1.87 16.62 -3.60
C LEU A 253 -1.37 15.73 -4.74
N ASP A 254 -0.17 15.19 -4.62
CA ASP A 254 0.44 14.32 -5.63
C ASP A 254 0.25 12.83 -5.29
N LEU A 255 -0.58 12.16 -6.10
CA LEU A 255 -0.87 10.72 -6.04
C LEU A 255 -0.23 9.94 -7.20
N ARG A 256 0.65 10.57 -7.98
CA ARG A 256 1.34 9.91 -9.11
C ARG A 256 2.25 8.80 -8.61
N ASN A 257 2.22 7.66 -9.31
CA ASN A 257 2.91 6.43 -8.92
C ASN A 257 2.53 5.91 -7.52
N ASN A 258 1.34 6.22 -7.01
CA ASN A 258 0.82 5.65 -5.78
C ASN A 258 -0.10 4.44 -6.07
N PRO A 259 0.36 3.20 -5.79
CA PRO A 259 -0.38 1.98 -6.13
C PRO A 259 -1.61 1.71 -5.23
N GLY A 260 -1.92 2.63 -4.32
CA GLY A 260 -2.99 2.51 -3.35
C GLY A 260 -2.48 1.99 -2.00
N GLY A 261 -3.21 1.04 -1.41
CA GLY A 261 -2.94 0.52 -0.08
C GLY A 261 -4.23 0.30 0.70
N LEU A 262 -4.22 0.66 1.98
CA LEU A 262 -5.35 0.48 2.89
C LEU A 262 -6.52 1.39 2.52
N LEU A 263 -7.69 0.78 2.28
CA LEU A 263 -8.96 1.49 2.03
C LEU A 263 -9.30 2.46 3.17
N PHE A 264 -9.14 2.01 4.42
CA PHE A 264 -9.40 2.83 5.60
C PHE A 264 -8.58 4.13 5.59
N SER A 265 -7.28 4.04 5.26
CA SER A 265 -6.43 5.23 5.15
C SER A 265 -6.92 6.17 4.06
N SER A 266 -7.43 5.65 2.94
CA SER A 266 -8.04 6.48 1.89
C SER A 266 -9.26 7.24 2.36
N ILE A 267 -10.17 6.58 3.09
CA ILE A 267 -11.40 7.18 3.60
C ILE A 267 -11.07 8.26 4.63
N GLU A 268 -10.14 7.98 5.55
CA GLU A 268 -9.72 8.96 6.56
C GLU A 268 -9.05 10.18 5.92
N ILE A 269 -8.19 9.98 4.92
CA ILE A 269 -7.59 11.09 4.18
C ILE A 269 -8.67 11.88 3.41
N ALA A 270 -9.63 11.21 2.76
CA ALA A 270 -10.74 11.89 2.09
C ALA A 270 -11.55 12.77 3.06
N ARG A 271 -11.83 12.30 4.28
CA ARG A 271 -12.48 13.07 5.36
C ARG A 271 -11.71 14.33 5.79
N MET A 272 -10.39 14.37 5.57
CA MET A 272 -9.58 15.58 5.85
C MET A 272 -9.80 16.67 4.80
N TRP A 273 -10.23 16.31 3.60
CA TRP A 273 -10.46 17.25 2.50
C TRP A 273 -11.94 17.53 2.25
N LEU A 274 -12.83 16.59 2.55
CA LEU A 274 -14.27 16.68 2.31
C LEU A 274 -15.04 16.95 3.60
N LYS A 275 -15.85 18.02 3.59
CA LYS A 275 -16.76 18.33 4.69
C LYS A 275 -17.99 17.41 4.68
N ASP A 276 -18.61 17.25 3.53
CA ASP A 276 -19.78 16.40 3.30
C ASP A 276 -19.63 15.62 1.97
N GLY A 277 -20.61 14.77 1.68
CA GLY A 277 -20.62 13.93 0.47
C GLY A 277 -20.22 12.47 0.69
N THR A 278 -20.54 11.63 -0.30
CA THR A 278 -20.09 10.23 -0.36
C THR A 278 -18.63 10.19 -0.78
N ILE A 279 -17.85 9.26 -0.23
CA ILE A 279 -16.45 9.03 -0.58
C ILE A 279 -16.37 7.85 -1.57
N VAL A 280 -16.93 6.71 -1.18
CA VAL A 280 -16.90 5.48 -1.99
C VAL A 280 -18.09 4.60 -1.64
N SER A 281 -18.57 3.85 -2.63
CA SER A 281 -19.50 2.75 -2.42
C SER A 281 -18.83 1.43 -2.75
N THR A 282 -19.10 0.39 -1.96
CA THR A 282 -18.64 -0.98 -2.18
C THR A 282 -19.83 -1.86 -2.50
N ILE A 283 -19.76 -2.62 -3.61
CA ILE A 283 -20.83 -3.53 -4.04
C ILE A 283 -20.32 -4.97 -4.06
N ASP A 284 -20.89 -5.82 -3.21
CA ASP A 284 -20.53 -7.24 -3.13
C ASP A 284 -21.30 -8.11 -4.14
N ARG A 285 -21.01 -9.43 -4.15
CA ARG A 285 -21.67 -10.40 -5.03
C ARG A 285 -23.19 -10.54 -4.81
N LYS A 286 -23.72 -10.08 -3.66
CA LYS A 286 -25.14 -10.12 -3.32
C LYS A 286 -25.85 -8.80 -3.69
N GLY A 287 -25.11 -7.83 -4.22
CA GLY A 287 -25.61 -6.49 -4.50
C GLY A 287 -25.75 -5.62 -3.25
N LEU A 288 -25.17 -6.03 -2.11
CA LEU A 288 -25.14 -5.19 -0.92
C LEU A 288 -24.24 -3.99 -1.20
N VAL A 289 -24.78 -2.79 -1.00
CA VAL A 289 -24.07 -1.53 -1.17
C VAL A 289 -23.72 -0.96 0.20
N GLU A 290 -22.44 -0.92 0.52
CA GLU A 290 -21.91 -0.20 1.68
C GLU A 290 -21.38 1.16 1.22
N LYS A 291 -21.68 2.23 1.97
CA LYS A 291 -21.28 3.60 1.61
C LYS A 291 -20.45 4.21 2.73
N GLU A 292 -19.33 4.79 2.34
CA GLU A 292 -18.49 5.60 3.22
C GLU A 292 -18.69 7.07 2.87
N THR A 293 -18.86 7.91 3.90
CA THR A 293 -19.12 9.34 3.73
C THR A 293 -18.14 10.20 4.50
N ALA A 294 -18.05 11.46 4.07
CA ALA A 294 -17.43 12.50 4.86
C ALA A 294 -18.16 12.68 6.21
N ASN A 295 -17.47 13.28 7.18
CA ASN A 295 -17.91 13.33 8.58
C ASN A 295 -17.91 14.75 9.17
N GLY A 296 -17.86 15.79 8.34
CA GLY A 296 -17.86 17.20 8.77
C GLY A 296 -16.54 17.70 9.35
N ARG A 297 -15.45 16.92 9.28
CA ARG A 297 -14.15 17.23 9.91
C ARG A 297 -13.04 17.54 8.89
N SER A 298 -13.40 18.19 7.78
CA SER A 298 -12.41 18.71 6.85
C SER A 298 -11.43 19.64 7.60
N LEU A 299 -10.15 19.53 7.26
CA LEU A 299 -9.09 20.31 7.88
C LEU A 299 -8.89 21.66 7.18
N THR A 300 -9.34 21.76 5.93
CA THR A 300 -9.20 22.96 5.12
C THR A 300 -10.20 22.99 3.97
N GLU A 301 -10.69 24.18 3.66
CA GLU A 301 -11.53 24.49 2.51
C GLU A 301 -10.74 25.22 1.41
N LYS A 302 -9.41 25.36 1.57
CA LYS A 302 -8.57 26.02 0.57
C LYS A 302 -8.56 25.26 -0.76
N PRO A 303 -8.34 25.96 -1.89
CA PRO A 303 -8.23 25.36 -3.20
C PRO A 303 -7.27 24.16 -3.23
N LEU A 304 -7.67 23.10 -3.93
CA LEU A 304 -6.93 21.84 -4.03
C LEU A 304 -6.90 21.38 -5.49
N VAL A 305 -5.72 20.98 -5.94
CA VAL A 305 -5.53 20.23 -7.19
C VAL A 305 -4.88 18.89 -6.86
N VAL A 306 -5.31 17.83 -7.53
CA VAL A 306 -4.75 16.47 -7.35
C VAL A 306 -4.00 16.06 -8.61
N LEU A 307 -2.74 15.67 -8.46
CA LEU A 307 -1.95 15.08 -9.54
C LEU A 307 -2.16 13.56 -9.57
N VAL A 308 -2.51 13.03 -10.74
CA VAL A 308 -2.74 11.59 -10.96
C VAL A 308 -2.03 11.10 -12.22
N ASP A 309 -1.67 9.82 -12.24
CA ASP A 309 -1.13 9.18 -13.43
C ASP A 309 -1.54 7.71 -13.55
N GLN A 310 -1.04 7.02 -14.57
CA GLN A 310 -1.26 5.59 -14.79
C GLN A 310 -0.79 4.68 -13.64
N GLY A 311 0.05 5.18 -12.74
CA GLY A 311 0.50 4.47 -11.54
C GLY A 311 -0.40 4.72 -10.32
N SER A 312 -1.30 5.70 -10.37
CA SER A 312 -2.34 5.91 -9.38
C SER A 312 -3.37 4.78 -9.46
N ALA A 313 -3.49 3.96 -8.41
CA ALA A 313 -4.37 2.78 -8.41
C ALA A 313 -5.13 2.60 -7.08
N SER A 314 -6.26 1.89 -7.12
CA SER A 314 -7.00 1.42 -5.93
C SER A 314 -7.37 2.56 -4.96
N ALA A 315 -6.86 2.58 -3.73
CA ALA A 315 -7.08 3.65 -2.76
C ALA A 315 -6.79 5.07 -3.33
N SER A 316 -5.78 5.21 -4.20
CA SER A 316 -5.52 6.48 -4.88
C SER A 316 -6.69 6.88 -5.77
N GLU A 317 -7.28 5.94 -6.50
CA GLU A 317 -8.42 6.18 -7.39
C GLU A 317 -9.70 6.48 -6.61
N ILE A 318 -9.88 5.85 -5.44
CA ILE A 318 -10.97 6.17 -4.53
C ILE A 318 -10.86 7.61 -4.04
N LEU A 319 -9.68 8.02 -3.55
CA LEU A 319 -9.47 9.40 -3.09
C LEU A 319 -9.66 10.39 -4.25
N SER A 320 -9.07 10.13 -5.41
CA SER A 320 -9.21 10.94 -6.62
C SER A 320 -10.67 11.08 -7.05
N GLY A 321 -11.40 9.96 -7.17
CA GLY A 321 -12.82 9.96 -7.56
C GLY A 321 -13.71 10.64 -6.52
N ALA A 322 -13.44 10.45 -5.23
CA ALA A 322 -14.17 11.14 -4.16
C ALA A 322 -13.99 12.65 -4.24
N LEU A 323 -12.75 13.13 -4.42
CA LEU A 323 -12.46 14.56 -4.50
C LEU A 323 -13.00 15.19 -5.79
N GLN A 324 -12.95 14.46 -6.90
CA GLN A 324 -13.45 14.91 -8.20
C GLN A 324 -14.99 15.00 -8.20
N ASP A 325 -15.67 13.90 -7.85
CA ASP A 325 -17.13 13.82 -7.96
C ASP A 325 -17.85 14.78 -7.00
N ASN A 326 -17.24 15.05 -5.84
CA ASN A 326 -17.73 16.07 -4.89
C ASN A 326 -17.27 17.49 -5.25
N LYS A 327 -16.63 17.70 -6.41
CA LYS A 327 -16.11 19.01 -6.87
C LYS A 327 -15.16 19.68 -5.88
N ARG A 328 -14.47 18.89 -5.07
CA ARG A 328 -13.52 19.37 -4.06
C ARG A 328 -12.15 19.69 -4.64
N ALA A 329 -11.76 18.99 -5.70
CA ALA A 329 -10.49 19.20 -6.37
C ALA A 329 -10.61 19.00 -7.88
N VAL A 330 -9.75 19.71 -8.62
CA VAL A 330 -9.49 19.43 -10.03
C VAL A 330 -8.39 18.38 -10.12
N LEU A 331 -8.58 17.36 -10.96
CA LEU A 331 -7.57 16.36 -11.25
C LEU A 331 -6.77 16.75 -12.49
N VAL A 332 -5.45 16.71 -12.37
CA VAL A 332 -4.50 17.05 -13.44
C VAL A 332 -3.56 15.86 -13.66
N GLY A 333 -3.29 15.52 -14.92
CA GLY A 333 -2.30 14.48 -15.28
C GLY A 333 -2.83 13.51 -16.32
N SER A 334 -2.62 12.21 -16.11
CA SER A 334 -3.07 11.16 -17.04
C SER A 334 -4.12 10.26 -16.38
N LYS A 335 -4.79 9.44 -17.19
CA LYS A 335 -5.80 8.47 -16.73
C LYS A 335 -5.17 7.50 -15.72
N THR A 336 -5.87 7.22 -14.62
CA THR A 336 -5.42 6.26 -13.59
C THR A 336 -5.49 4.81 -14.05
N PHE A 337 -4.95 3.90 -13.23
CA PHE A 337 -4.74 2.49 -13.58
C PHE A 337 -6.04 1.72 -13.89
N GLY A 338 -7.10 1.93 -13.12
CA GLY A 338 -8.37 1.20 -13.22
C GLY A 338 -8.46 -0.03 -12.33
N LYS A 339 -7.88 0.00 -11.12
CA LYS A 339 -7.99 -1.08 -10.13
C LYS A 339 -9.15 -0.79 -9.18
N GLY A 340 -10.37 -1.05 -9.63
CA GLY A 340 -11.62 -0.80 -8.91
C GLY A 340 -12.17 -1.98 -8.09
N LEU A 341 -11.33 -2.93 -7.70
CA LEU A 341 -11.74 -4.15 -7.03
C LEU A 341 -11.31 -4.15 -5.56
N VAL A 342 -12.19 -4.63 -4.67
CA VAL A 342 -11.93 -4.76 -3.24
C VAL A 342 -11.33 -6.14 -2.97
N GLN A 343 -10.13 -6.19 -2.40
CA GLN A 343 -9.53 -7.43 -1.95
C GLN A 343 -9.68 -7.59 -0.44
N SER A 344 -10.18 -8.75 -0.01
CA SER A 344 -10.02 -9.22 1.36
C SER A 344 -8.77 -10.09 1.42
N VAL A 345 -7.88 -9.81 2.37
CA VAL A 345 -6.71 -10.66 2.60
C VAL A 345 -6.97 -11.54 3.81
N ARG A 346 -6.80 -12.85 3.63
CA ARG A 346 -6.99 -13.86 4.68
C ARG A 346 -5.64 -14.51 4.99
N PRO A 347 -5.16 -14.46 6.26
CA PRO A 347 -4.08 -15.34 6.68
C PRO A 347 -4.57 -16.79 6.64
N LEU A 348 -3.66 -17.71 6.38
CA LEU A 348 -3.88 -19.15 6.37
C LEU A 348 -3.05 -19.80 7.47
N ASP A 349 -3.40 -21.03 7.86
CA ASP A 349 -2.85 -21.69 9.06
C ASP A 349 -1.32 -21.90 9.02
N ASP A 350 -0.75 -22.09 7.82
CA ASP A 350 0.68 -22.30 7.63
C ASP A 350 1.51 -21.00 7.54
N GLY A 351 0.88 -19.85 7.82
CA GLY A 351 1.49 -18.52 7.74
C GLY A 351 1.51 -17.93 6.33
N SER A 352 0.94 -18.61 5.34
CA SER A 352 0.67 -18.05 4.01
C SER A 352 -0.59 -17.18 4.03
N GLY A 353 -0.99 -16.63 2.88
CA GLY A 353 -2.18 -15.82 2.77
C GLY A 353 -2.84 -15.88 1.40
N VAL A 354 -4.13 -15.58 1.34
CA VAL A 354 -4.86 -15.41 0.08
C VAL A 354 -5.49 -14.03 0.02
N ALA A 355 -5.25 -13.33 -1.08
CA ALA A 355 -6.03 -12.15 -1.45
C ALA A 355 -7.19 -12.62 -2.32
N VAL A 356 -8.42 -12.32 -1.93
CA VAL A 356 -9.64 -12.65 -2.67
C VAL A 356 -10.38 -11.37 -3.02
N THR A 357 -10.74 -11.19 -4.30
CA THR A 357 -11.62 -10.08 -4.70
C THR A 357 -13.02 -10.35 -4.19
N ILE A 358 -13.58 -9.48 -3.35
CA ILE A 358 -14.90 -9.69 -2.70
C ILE A 358 -15.99 -8.72 -3.16
N ALA A 359 -15.60 -7.58 -3.72
CA ALA A 359 -16.51 -6.51 -4.10
C ALA A 359 -15.88 -5.58 -5.14
N LYS A 360 -16.68 -4.63 -5.65
CA LYS A 360 -16.24 -3.56 -6.55
C LYS A 360 -16.40 -2.20 -5.89
N TYR A 361 -15.51 -1.27 -6.19
CA TYR A 361 -15.63 0.13 -5.81
C TYR A 361 -16.42 0.91 -6.86
N GLN A 362 -17.28 1.81 -6.39
CA GLN A 362 -17.88 2.86 -7.20
C GLN A 362 -17.58 4.23 -6.61
N THR A 363 -17.32 5.19 -7.49
CA THR A 363 -17.19 6.61 -7.12
C THR A 363 -18.54 7.15 -6.63
N PRO A 364 -18.59 8.35 -6.01
CA PRO A 364 -19.85 8.96 -5.57
C PRO A 364 -20.92 9.09 -6.67
N ASN A 365 -20.51 9.31 -7.92
CA ASN A 365 -21.42 9.35 -9.08
C ASN A 365 -21.82 7.96 -9.62
N GLY A 366 -21.40 6.87 -8.97
CA GLY A 366 -21.72 5.49 -9.38
C GLY A 366 -20.81 4.92 -10.47
N THR A 367 -19.70 5.59 -10.80
CA THR A 367 -18.76 5.12 -11.81
C THR A 367 -17.99 3.90 -11.31
N ASP A 368 -18.03 2.78 -12.05
CA ASP A 368 -17.16 1.62 -11.80
C ASP A 368 -15.72 1.96 -12.18
N ILE A 369 -14.82 1.93 -11.19
CA ILE A 369 -13.39 2.23 -11.37
C ILE A 369 -12.68 1.10 -12.12
N ASN A 370 -13.18 -0.14 -12.03
CA ASN A 370 -12.47 -1.31 -12.54
C ASN A 370 -12.36 -1.26 -14.07
N LYS A 371 -11.13 -1.39 -14.60
CA LYS A 371 -10.74 -1.22 -16.02
C LYS A 371 -10.94 0.19 -16.58
N SER A 372 -11.90 0.95 -16.05
CA SER A 372 -12.22 2.30 -16.47
C SER A 372 -11.25 3.34 -15.94
N GLY A 373 -10.73 3.19 -14.73
CA GLY A 373 -9.96 4.22 -14.02
C GLY A 373 -10.73 5.52 -13.82
N ILE A 374 -10.03 6.53 -13.31
CA ILE A 374 -10.48 7.90 -13.14
C ILE A 374 -9.80 8.74 -14.23
N LYS A 375 -10.60 9.53 -14.96
CA LYS A 375 -10.09 10.46 -15.97
C LYS A 375 -9.79 11.80 -15.29
N PRO A 376 -8.62 12.42 -15.53
CA PRO A 376 -8.35 13.75 -15.01
C PRO A 376 -9.26 14.78 -15.70
N ASP A 377 -9.62 15.84 -14.98
CA ASP A 377 -10.34 16.98 -15.55
C ASP A 377 -9.48 17.71 -16.57
N VAL A 378 -8.16 17.79 -16.31
CA VAL A 378 -7.17 18.41 -17.18
C VAL A 378 -6.09 17.39 -17.54
N LYS A 379 -6.16 16.92 -18.78
CA LYS A 379 -5.22 15.92 -19.29
C LYS A 379 -3.87 16.56 -19.62
N VAL A 380 -2.81 16.02 -19.03
CA VAL A 380 -1.40 16.34 -19.30
C VAL A 380 -0.63 15.03 -19.32
N ASP A 381 -0.41 14.49 -20.52
CA ASP A 381 0.40 13.30 -20.72
C ASP A 381 1.89 13.69 -20.78
N LEU A 382 2.73 12.83 -20.23
CA LEU A 382 4.19 12.91 -20.36
C LEU A 382 4.65 11.83 -21.34
N SER A 383 5.61 12.17 -22.21
CA SER A 383 6.29 11.15 -23.02
C SER A 383 7.06 10.17 -22.14
N ASP A 384 7.40 8.99 -22.67
CA ASP A 384 8.21 7.99 -21.96
C ASP A 384 9.53 8.60 -21.45
N GLU A 385 10.19 9.38 -22.29
CA GLU A 385 11.42 10.10 -21.95
C GLU A 385 11.19 11.13 -20.84
N GLN A 386 10.12 11.93 -20.91
CA GLN A 386 9.79 12.90 -19.86
C GLN A 386 9.51 12.21 -18.52
N ARG A 387 8.82 11.06 -18.54
CA ARG A 387 8.56 10.26 -17.34
C ARG A 387 9.85 9.69 -16.77
N GLU A 388 10.67 9.08 -17.61
CA GLU A 388 11.96 8.51 -17.21
C GLU A 388 12.86 9.59 -16.61
N ASN A 389 12.97 10.74 -17.28
CA ASN A 389 13.78 11.85 -16.79
C ASN A 389 13.23 12.38 -15.45
N LEU A 390 11.93 12.68 -15.35
CA LEU A 390 11.33 13.20 -14.12
C LEU A 390 11.47 12.25 -12.92
N TRP A 391 11.32 10.94 -13.13
CA TRP A 391 11.28 9.96 -12.04
C TRP A 391 12.63 9.33 -11.71
N LEU A 392 13.53 9.18 -12.70
CA LEU A 392 14.77 8.41 -12.55
C LEU A 392 16.05 9.26 -12.65
N LYS A 393 16.05 10.37 -13.40
CA LYS A 393 17.29 11.14 -13.67
C LYS A 393 17.31 12.52 -13.03
N GLU A 394 16.19 13.23 -13.05
CA GLU A 394 16.04 14.65 -12.72
C GLU A 394 14.97 14.85 -11.64
N ARG A 395 15.06 14.04 -10.59
CA ARG A 395 14.04 14.00 -9.52
C ARG A 395 13.91 15.32 -8.76
N ASP A 396 14.94 16.17 -8.81
CA ASP A 396 14.94 17.54 -8.29
C ASP A 396 13.95 18.46 -9.02
N LYS A 397 13.54 18.12 -10.25
CA LYS A 397 12.50 18.84 -11.00
C LYS A 397 11.09 18.53 -10.52
N LEU A 398 10.89 17.45 -9.76
CA LEU A 398 9.58 17.07 -9.22
C LEU A 398 8.99 18.20 -8.36
N ALA A 399 7.72 18.53 -8.58
CA ALA A 399 7.04 19.62 -7.88
C ALA A 399 7.72 20.98 -8.04
N THR A 400 8.24 21.24 -9.25
CA THR A 400 8.70 22.54 -9.74
C THR A 400 7.98 22.89 -11.04
N LEU A 401 8.12 24.12 -11.54
CA LEU A 401 7.52 24.50 -12.83
C LEU A 401 8.14 23.79 -14.05
N GLN A 402 9.22 23.02 -13.85
CA GLN A 402 9.82 22.17 -14.88
C GLN A 402 9.14 20.80 -14.97
N ASP A 403 8.34 20.41 -13.98
CA ASP A 403 7.42 19.28 -14.04
C ASP A 403 6.13 19.75 -14.75
N PRO A 404 5.83 19.30 -15.99
CA PRO A 404 4.71 19.82 -16.77
C PRO A 404 3.35 19.63 -16.11
N GLN A 405 3.17 18.52 -15.38
CA GLN A 405 1.91 18.24 -14.67
C GLN A 405 1.77 19.15 -13.44
N PHE A 406 2.85 19.36 -12.68
CA PHE A 406 2.84 20.31 -11.57
C PHE A 406 2.62 21.75 -12.05
N ALA A 407 3.31 22.18 -13.12
CA ALA A 407 3.11 23.50 -13.72
C ALA A 407 1.64 23.72 -14.11
N LYS A 408 1.00 22.71 -14.72
CA LYS A 408 -0.43 22.78 -15.04
C LYS A 408 -1.31 22.83 -13.80
N ALA A 409 -0.98 22.06 -12.76
CA ALA A 409 -1.71 22.13 -11.49
C ALA A 409 -1.64 23.52 -10.85
N ILE A 410 -0.50 24.20 -10.92
CA ILE A 410 -0.37 25.59 -10.45
C ILE A 410 -1.24 26.55 -11.26
N GLU A 411 -1.36 26.36 -12.57
CA GLU A 411 -2.25 27.15 -13.43
C GLU A 411 -3.72 26.99 -13.01
N GLU A 412 -4.20 25.76 -12.81
CA GLU A 412 -5.58 25.47 -12.39
C GLU A 412 -5.87 25.93 -10.95
N LEU A 413 -4.88 25.78 -10.06
CA LEU A 413 -4.98 26.27 -8.69
C LEU A 413 -5.11 27.81 -8.67
N ARG A 414 -4.32 28.51 -9.48
CA ARG A 414 -4.38 29.97 -9.59
C ARG A 414 -5.76 30.45 -10.07
N LYS A 415 -6.37 29.77 -11.05
CA LYS A 415 -7.74 30.09 -11.50
C LYS A 415 -8.75 29.95 -10.36
N THR A 416 -8.62 28.88 -9.58
CA THR A 416 -9.51 28.59 -8.44
C THR A 416 -9.35 29.63 -7.33
N ILE A 417 -8.11 29.99 -6.97
CA ILE A 417 -7.83 31.05 -5.97
C ILE A 417 -8.44 32.38 -6.42
N ALA A 418 -8.23 32.78 -7.68
CA ALA A 418 -8.77 34.03 -8.22
C ALA A 418 -10.32 34.07 -8.19
N ALA A 419 -10.98 32.97 -8.55
CA ALA A 419 -12.44 32.87 -8.50
C ALA A 419 -12.99 33.02 -7.06
N GLN A 420 -12.34 32.39 -6.08
CA GLN A 420 -12.75 32.51 -4.67
C GLN A 420 -12.50 33.92 -4.11
N GLY A 421 -11.41 34.57 -4.51
CA GLY A 421 -11.12 35.96 -4.13
C GLY A 421 -12.21 36.93 -4.60
N ASN A 422 -12.68 36.80 -5.84
CA ASN A 422 -13.76 37.64 -6.38
C ASN A 422 -15.11 37.41 -5.68
N THR A 423 -15.39 36.17 -5.26
CA THR A 423 -16.65 35.83 -4.57
C THR A 423 -16.71 36.46 -3.16
N ARG A 424 -15.56 36.60 -2.47
CA ARG A 424 -15.48 37.28 -1.17
C ARG A 424 -15.57 38.80 -1.28
N ALA A 425 -15.12 39.39 -2.39
CA ALA A 425 -15.16 40.83 -2.61
C ALA A 425 -16.56 41.36 -2.98
N GLY A 426 -17.45 40.52 -3.54
CA GLY A 426 -18.82 40.91 -3.92
C GLY A 426 -19.90 40.71 -2.86
N ASN A 427 -19.56 40.09 -1.72
CA ASN A 427 -20.47 39.85 -0.59
C ASN A 427 -20.17 40.76 0.63
N ASN A 428 -19.19 41.66 0.50
CA ASN A 428 -18.97 42.80 1.38
C ASN A 428 -19.46 44.06 0.66
#